data_AF-A0ABD2TG64-F1
#
_entry.id   AF-A0ABD2TG64-F1
#
_cell.length_a   1.000
_cell.length_b   1.000
_cell.length_c   1.000
_cell.angle_alpha   90.00
_cell.angle_beta   90.00
_cell.angle_gamma   90.00
#
_symmetry.space_group_name_H-M   'P 1'
#
loop_
_entity.id
_entity.type
_entity.pdbx_description
1 polymer ?
#
loop_
_entity_poly.entity_id
_entity_poly.type
_entity_poly.pdbx_seq_one_letter_code
_entity_poly.pdbx_strand_id
1 'polypeptide(L)'
;MALEWVVLGYAAGAEAIMLLLLTVPGLNPLRKGLISVTRNLLKPFLSIVPFCLFLLMDIYWKYETRPTCESESCSPSEYLRHQKSIMKSQRNALLIACALVFYWLLYSVTGLVVKVEQLNKRVEKMKASD
;
A
#
# COMPACT_ATOMS: atom_id res chain seq x y z
N MET A 1 -1.39 -2.56 -19.11
CA MET A 1 -2.02 -1.24 -18.83
C MET A 1 -3.32 -1.25 -18.02
N ALA A 2 -4.18 -2.28 -18.00
CA ALA A 2 -5.33 -2.33 -17.08
C ALA A 2 -5.12 -3.37 -15.96
N LEU A 3 -4.58 -4.54 -16.32
CA LEU A 3 -4.32 -5.65 -15.39
C LEU A 3 -3.38 -5.26 -14.24
N GLU A 4 -2.32 -4.50 -14.50
CA GLU A 4 -1.34 -4.06 -13.47
C GLU A 4 -2.01 -3.26 -12.35
N TRP A 5 -2.91 -2.33 -12.71
CA TRP A 5 -3.63 -1.49 -11.74
C TRP A 5 -4.71 -2.26 -11.01
N VAL A 6 -5.30 -3.26 -11.66
CA VAL A 6 -6.26 -4.18 -11.04
C VAL A 6 -5.54 -5.03 -9.98
N VAL A 7 -4.38 -5.60 -10.30
CA VAL A 7 -3.54 -6.36 -9.36
C VAL A 7 -3.09 -5.49 -8.20
N LEU A 8 -2.63 -4.26 -8.46
CA LEU A 8 -2.22 -3.32 -7.43
C LEU A 8 -3.39 -2.92 -6.51
N GLY A 9 -4.58 -2.72 -7.07
CA GLY A 9 -5.80 -2.43 -6.31
C GLY A 9 -6.20 -3.60 -5.40
N TYR A 10 -6.13 -4.84 -5.90
CA TYR A 10 -6.38 -6.03 -5.08
C TYR A 10 -5.36 -6.18 -3.96
N ALA A 11 -4.08 -5.93 -4.24
CA ALA A 11 -3.03 -5.94 -3.23
C ALA A 11 -3.28 -4.91 -2.13
N ALA A 12 -3.53 -3.64 -2.50
CA ALA A 12 -3.84 -2.58 -1.54
C ALA A 12 -5.11 -2.88 -0.74
N GLY A 13 -6.14 -3.45 -1.36
CA GLY A 13 -7.36 -3.87 -0.69
C GLY A 13 -7.12 -5.01 0.31
N ALA A 14 -6.33 -6.01 -0.05
CA ALA A 14 -5.94 -7.09 0.85
C ALA A 14 -5.13 -6.56 2.05
N GLU A 15 -4.20 -5.64 1.82
CA GLU A 15 -3.43 -4.97 2.87
C GLU A 15 -4.34 -4.19 3.83
N ALA A 16 -5.31 -3.44 3.32
CA ALA A 16 -6.27 -2.70 4.14
C ALA A 16 -7.15 -3.63 5.00
N ILE A 17 -7.60 -4.76 4.46
CA ILE A 17 -8.37 -5.76 5.22
C ILE A 17 -7.50 -6.38 6.32
N MET A 18 -6.25 -6.71 6.02
CA MET A 18 -5.32 -7.23 7.03
C MET A 18 -5.08 -6.21 8.15
N LEU A 19 -4.88 -4.93 7.81
CA LEU A 19 -4.78 -3.85 8.80
C LEU A 19 -6.01 -3.78 9.70
N LEU A 20 -7.20 -3.84 9.11
CA LEU A 20 -8.46 -3.76 9.84
C LEU A 20 -8.61 -4.95 10.79
N LEU A 21 -8.34 -6.17 10.32
CA LEU A 21 -8.37 -7.37 11.17
C LEU A 21 -7.35 -7.30 12.32
N LEU A 22 -6.16 -6.73 12.08
CA LEU A 22 -5.10 -6.61 13.08
C LEU A 22 -5.39 -5.51 14.13
N THR A 23 -6.15 -4.48 13.75
CA THR A 23 -6.49 -3.33 14.60
C THR A 23 -7.75 -3.55 15.44
N VAL A 24 -8.65 -4.48 15.07
CA VAL A 24 -9.85 -4.79 15.85
C VAL A 24 -9.50 -5.35 17.24
N PRO A 25 -9.89 -4.66 18.34
CA PRO A 25 -9.70 -5.17 19.70
C PRO A 25 -10.72 -6.29 19.99
N GLY A 26 -10.27 -7.42 20.52
CA GLY A 26 -11.15 -8.53 20.95
C GLY A 26 -10.74 -9.94 20.48
N LEU A 27 -9.87 -10.05 19.47
CA LEU A 27 -9.45 -11.33 18.89
C LEU A 27 -8.24 -11.97 19.60
N ASN A 28 -8.15 -11.92 20.93
CA ASN A 28 -6.97 -12.35 21.70
C ASN A 28 -6.46 -13.77 21.41
N PRO A 29 -7.29 -14.82 21.27
CA PRO A 29 -6.79 -16.15 20.92
C PRO A 29 -6.35 -16.27 19.46
N LEU A 30 -6.99 -15.53 18.54
CA LEU A 30 -6.68 -15.54 17.10
C LEU A 30 -5.50 -14.62 16.75
N ARG A 31 -5.13 -13.70 17.65
CA ARG A 31 -4.08 -12.69 17.45
C ARG A 31 -2.73 -13.32 17.10
N LYS A 32 -2.35 -14.43 17.75
CA LYS A 32 -1.11 -15.17 17.41
C LYS A 32 -1.12 -15.72 15.98
N GLY A 33 -2.24 -16.32 15.56
CA GLY A 33 -2.43 -16.83 14.20
C GLY A 33 -2.40 -15.69 13.19
N LEU A 34 -3.11 -14.59 13.47
CA LEU A 34 -3.18 -13.43 12.61
C LEU A 34 -1.82 -12.74 12.44
N ILE A 35 -1.03 -12.61 13.51
CA ILE A 35 0.36 -12.11 13.44
C ILE A 35 1.21 -13.02 12.57
N SER A 36 1.10 -14.34 12.73
CA SER A 36 1.87 -15.31 11.94
C SER A 36 1.52 -15.23 10.45
N VAL A 37 0.23 -15.18 10.13
CA VAL A 37 -0.27 -15.03 8.75
C VAL A 37 0.20 -13.70 8.16
N THR A 38 0.05 -12.60 8.90
CA THR A 38 0.46 -11.27 8.45
C THR A 38 1.97 -11.22 8.18
N ARG A 39 2.80 -11.80 9.06
CA ARG A 39 4.25 -11.80 8.90
C ARG A 39 4.71 -12.67 7.74
N ASN A 40 4.03 -13.79 7.47
CA ASN A 40 4.30 -14.64 6.31
C ASN A 40 3.85 -13.99 5.00
N LEU A 41 2.76 -13.22 5.01
CA LEU A 41 2.26 -12.48 3.85
C LEU A 41 3.06 -11.20 3.59
N LEU A 42 3.64 -10.57 4.61
CA LEU A 42 4.45 -9.36 4.45
C LEU A 42 5.70 -9.60 3.58
N LYS A 43 6.25 -10.82 3.60
CA LYS A 43 7.40 -11.24 2.78
C LYS A 43 7.13 -11.17 1.26
N PRO A 44 6.08 -11.81 0.73
CA PRO A 44 5.71 -11.66 -0.68
C PRO A 44 5.22 -10.24 -1.03
N PHE A 45 4.59 -9.52 -0.10
CA PHE A 45 4.21 -8.11 -0.32
C PHE A 45 5.40 -7.15 -0.44
N LEU A 46 6.59 -7.53 0.05
CA LEU A 46 7.82 -6.76 -0.17
C LEU A 46 8.19 -6.67 -1.67
N SER A 47 7.78 -7.65 -2.49
CA SER A 47 7.95 -7.60 -3.95
C SER A 47 7.05 -6.58 -4.66
N ILE A 48 6.01 -6.09 -3.98
CA ILE A 48 5.12 -5.05 -4.50
C ILE A 48 5.79 -3.67 -4.44
N VAL A 49 6.74 -3.46 -3.52
CA VAL A 49 7.50 -2.20 -3.41
C VAL A 49 8.33 -1.91 -4.67
N PRO A 50 9.19 -2.82 -5.18
CA PRO A 50 9.92 -2.57 -6.43
C PRO A 50 8.98 -2.48 -7.64
N PHE A 51 7.83 -3.17 -7.63
CA PHE A 51 6.81 -3.02 -8.67
C PHE A 51 6.16 -1.63 -8.66
N CYS A 52 5.84 -1.08 -7.49
CA CYS A 52 5.37 0.29 -7.32
C CYS A 52 6.41 1.31 -7.82
N LEU A 53 7.69 1.12 -7.51
CA LEU A 53 8.77 1.98 -7.99
C LEU A 53 8.90 1.95 -9.51
N PHE A 54 8.79 0.77 -10.12
CA PHE A 54 8.79 0.63 -11.57
C PHE A 54 7.60 1.38 -12.21
N LEU A 55 6.41 1.29 -11.63
CA LEU A 55 5.23 2.02 -12.11
C LEU A 55 5.37 3.54 -11.93
N LEU A 56 5.99 4.02 -10.85
CA LEU A 56 6.31 5.44 -10.68
C LEU A 56 7.30 5.91 -11.74
N MET A 57 8.31 5.10 -12.06
CA MET A 57 9.28 5.44 -13.09
C MET A 57 8.67 5.44 -14.49
N ASP A 58 7.74 4.51 -14.78
CA ASP A 58 6.96 4.53 -16.03
C ASP A 58 6.05 5.77 -16.12
N ILE A 59 5.44 6.19 -15.02
CA ILE A 59 4.67 7.46 -14.95
C ILE A 59 5.58 8.66 -15.18
N TYR A 60 6.73 8.72 -14.50
CA TYR A 60 7.70 9.80 -14.62
C TYR A 60 8.22 9.92 -16.05
N TRP A 61 8.61 8.79 -16.66
CA TRP A 61 9.06 8.76 -18.04
C TRP A 61 7.98 9.23 -19.02
N LYS A 62 6.72 8.81 -18.82
CA LYS A 62 5.56 9.27 -19.61
C LYS A 62 5.22 10.75 -19.40
N TYR A 63 5.60 11.33 -18.28
CA TYR A 63 5.47 12.76 -18.03
C TYR A 63 6.56 13.53 -18.79
N GLU A 64 7.80 13.06 -18.73
CA GLU A 64 8.96 13.70 -19.36
C GLU A 64 8.95 13.61 -20.90
N THR A 65 8.61 12.45 -21.47
CA THR A 65 8.52 12.26 -22.93
C THR A 65 7.22 12.77 -23.54
N ARG A 66 6.42 13.48 -22.76
CA ARG A 66 5.12 13.97 -23.22
C ARG A 66 5.31 15.23 -24.05
N PRO A 67 4.79 15.28 -25.29
CA PRO A 67 4.79 16.52 -26.05
C PRO A 67 3.94 17.56 -25.31
N THR A 68 4.60 18.59 -24.80
CA THR A 68 4.00 19.79 -24.24
C THR A 68 3.58 20.69 -25.39
N CYS A 69 2.29 21.02 -25.49
CA CYS A 69 1.83 22.07 -26.39
C CYS A 69 2.38 23.40 -25.85
N GLU A 70 3.46 23.90 -26.44
CA GLU A 70 3.86 25.30 -26.29
C GLU A 70 2.87 26.18 -27.09
N SER A 71 2.59 27.34 -26.54
CA SER A 71 1.46 28.24 -26.81
C SER A 71 1.14 28.56 -28.29
N GLU A 72 -0.16 28.78 -28.52
CA GLU A 72 -0.86 29.41 -29.67
C GLU A 72 -1.60 28.57 -30.72
N SER A 73 -1.39 27.24 -30.83
CA SER A 73 -2.12 26.45 -31.84
C SER A 73 -2.40 25.00 -31.45
N CYS A 74 -2.99 24.76 -30.28
CA CYS A 74 -3.42 23.43 -29.85
C CYS A 74 -4.95 23.31 -30.02
N SER A 75 -5.43 22.31 -30.77
CA SER A 75 -6.87 22.13 -31.00
C SER A 75 -7.60 21.68 -29.71
N PRO A 76 -8.89 22.01 -29.51
CA PRO A 76 -9.63 21.65 -28.29
C PRO A 76 -9.71 20.13 -28.04
N SER A 77 -9.61 19.30 -29.09
CA SER A 77 -9.53 17.84 -28.99
C SER A 77 -8.20 17.36 -28.43
N GLU A 78 -7.09 18.05 -28.72
CA GLU A 78 -5.76 17.75 -28.20
C GLU A 78 -5.63 18.18 -26.73
N TYR A 79 -6.20 19.32 -26.35
CA TYR A 79 -6.29 19.76 -24.95
C TYR A 79 -7.07 18.77 -24.08
N LEU A 80 -8.24 18.31 -24.54
CA LEU A 80 -9.04 17.28 -23.85
C LEU A 80 -8.30 15.95 -23.73
N ARG A 81 -7.55 15.55 -24.76
CA ARG A 81 -6.71 14.34 -24.74
C ARG A 81 -5.57 14.48 -23.73
N HIS A 82 -5.00 15.68 -23.62
CA HIS A 82 -3.96 16.04 -22.67
C HIS A 82 -4.48 16.00 -21.22
N GLN A 83 -5.62 16.63 -20.93
CA GLN A 83 -6.29 16.57 -19.61
C GLN A 83 -6.63 15.13 -19.21
N LYS A 84 -7.20 14.34 -20.12
CA LYS A 84 -7.58 12.94 -19.86
C LYS A 84 -6.39 12.05 -19.49
N SER A 85 -5.20 12.30 -20.05
CA SER A 85 -4.01 11.52 -19.72
C SER A 85 -3.27 12.01 -18.47
N ILE A 86 -3.38 13.30 -18.11
CA ILE A 86 -2.95 13.79 -16.78
C ILE A 86 -3.81 13.15 -15.68
N MET A 87 -5.13 13.17 -15.84
CA MET A 87 -6.06 12.67 -14.82
C MET A 87 -5.96 11.15 -14.64
N LYS A 88 -5.58 10.42 -15.70
CA LYS A 88 -5.27 8.98 -15.64
C LYS A 88 -3.97 8.70 -14.88
N SER A 89 -2.94 9.53 -15.09
CA SER A 89 -1.66 9.44 -14.37
C SER A 89 -1.80 9.76 -12.88
N GLN A 90 -2.55 10.81 -12.52
CA GLN A 90 -2.76 11.19 -11.12
C GLN A 90 -3.47 10.10 -10.29
N ARG A 91 -4.50 9.47 -10.86
CA ARG A 91 -5.20 8.35 -10.20
C ARG A 91 -4.26 7.16 -9.94
N ASN A 92 -3.36 6.90 -10.88
CA ASN A 92 -2.37 5.84 -10.79
C ASN A 92 -1.27 6.14 -9.77
N ALA A 93 -0.79 7.39 -9.71
CA ALA A 93 0.17 7.84 -8.69
C ALA A 93 -0.44 7.76 -7.27
N LEU A 94 -1.71 8.16 -7.13
CA LEU A 94 -2.44 8.07 -5.86
C LEU A 94 -2.62 6.62 -5.41
N LEU A 95 -2.93 5.69 -6.32
CA LEU A 95 -2.98 4.25 -6.04
C LEU A 95 -1.64 3.71 -5.53
N ILE A 96 -0.52 4.11 -6.14
CA ILE A 96 0.81 3.71 -5.70
C ILE A 96 1.13 4.27 -4.31
N ALA A 97 0.84 5.55 -4.08
CA ALA A 97 1.03 6.18 -2.78
C ALA A 97 0.22 5.46 -1.69
N CYS A 98 -1.05 5.14 -1.96
CA CYS A 98 -1.88 4.36 -1.04
C CYS A 98 -1.30 2.97 -0.75
N ALA A 99 -0.83 2.23 -1.76
CA ALA A 99 -0.21 0.92 -1.57
C ALA A 99 1.06 1.00 -0.69
N LEU A 100 1.93 1.99 -0.92
CA LEU A 100 3.13 2.18 -0.10
C LEU A 100 2.80 2.55 1.34
N VAL A 101 1.80 3.42 1.54
CA VAL A 101 1.35 3.82 2.88
C VAL A 101 0.72 2.65 3.62
N PHE A 102 -0.13 1.86 2.96
CA PHE A 102 -0.74 0.68 3.59
C PHE A 102 0.31 -0.36 3.98
N TYR A 103 1.27 -0.66 3.11
CA TYR A 103 2.41 -1.51 3.45
C TYR A 103 3.17 -1.01 4.69
N TRP A 104 3.48 0.29 4.73
CA TRP A 104 4.17 0.91 5.86
C TRP A 104 3.39 0.78 7.18
N LEU A 105 2.09 1.05 7.12
CA LEU A 105 1.19 0.89 8.26
C LEU A 105 1.14 -0.57 8.71
N LEU A 106 1.06 -1.52 7.78
CA LEU A 106 1.02 -2.95 8.08
C LEU A 106 2.28 -3.41 8.81
N TYR A 107 3.44 -2.98 8.31
CA TYR A 107 4.73 -3.24 8.94
C TYR A 107 4.79 -2.66 10.37
N SER A 108 4.37 -1.41 10.52
CA SER A 108 4.40 -0.70 11.81
C SER A 108 3.46 -1.31 12.84
N VAL A 109 2.20 -1.60 12.45
CA VAL A 109 1.20 -2.19 13.33
C VAL A 109 1.58 -3.62 13.70
N THR A 110 2.09 -4.43 12.76
CA THR A 110 2.57 -5.79 13.06
C THR A 110 3.70 -5.75 14.09
N GLY A 111 4.67 -4.85 13.93
CA GLY A 111 5.75 -4.67 14.89
C GLY A 111 5.26 -4.23 16.28
N LEU A 112 4.29 -3.32 16.31
CA LEU A 112 3.68 -2.85 17.57
C LEU A 112 2.91 -3.96 18.28
N VAL A 113 2.10 -4.72 17.55
CA VAL A 113 1.31 -5.84 18.09
C VAL A 113 2.21 -6.93 18.68
N VAL A 114 3.33 -7.25 18.02
CA VAL A 114 4.33 -8.20 18.56
C VAL A 114 4.93 -7.69 19.87
N LYS A 115 5.29 -6.40 19.93
CA LYS A 115 5.80 -5.80 21.18
C LYS A 115 4.76 -5.86 22.29
N VAL A 116 3.50 -5.50 22.01
CA VAL A 116 2.41 -5.58 22.99
C VAL A 116 2.24 -7.00 23.53
N GLU A 117 2.29 -8.04 22.69
CA GLU A 117 2.19 -9.43 23.14
C GLU A 117 3.38 -9.84 24.03
N GLN A 118 4.60 -9.41 23.68
CA GLN A 118 5.79 -9.65 24.49
C GLN A 118 5.69 -8.97 25.86
N LEU A 119 5.21 -7.73 25.91
CA LEU A 119 4.99 -7.01 27.16
C LEU A 119 3.92 -7.70 28.01
N ASN A 120 2.80 -8.11 27.41
CA ASN A 120 1.71 -8.76 28.15
C ASN A 120 2.17 -10.08 28.79
N LYS A 121 2.95 -10.89 28.07
CA LYS A 121 3.55 -12.12 28.63
C LYS A 121 4.50 -11.86 29.79
N ARG A 122 5.23 -10.73 29.78
CA ARG A 122 6.10 -10.35 30.92
C ARG A 122 5.26 -9.96 32.13
N VAL A 123 4.17 -9.21 31.92
CA VAL A 123 3.23 -8.83 32.99
C VAL A 123 2.58 -10.06 33.62
N GLU A 124 2.12 -11.02 32.80
CA GLU A 124 1.54 -12.27 33.32
C GLU A 124 2.54 -13.10 34.15
N LYS A 125 3.81 -13.18 33.71
CA LYS A 125 4.86 -13.87 34.47
C LYS A 125 5.16 -13.20 35.81
N MET A 126 5.20 -11.87 35.86
CA MET A 126 5.39 -11.12 37.10
C MET A 126 4.21 -11.36 38.05
N LYS A 127 2.97 -11.28 37.53
CA LYS A 127 1.75 -11.52 38.33
C LYS A 127 1.63 -12.95 38.87
N ALA A 128 2.21 -13.94 38.19
CA ALA A 128 2.21 -15.33 38.65
C ALA A 128 3.33 -15.64 39.65
N SER A 129 4.28 -14.72 39.86
CA SER A 129 5.38 -14.86 40.83
C SER A 129 5.14 -14.08 42.14
N ASP A 130 4.11 -13.23 42.18
CA ASP A 130 3.53 -12.60 43.38
C ASP A 130 2.38 -13.47 43.93
#